data_AF-R7TQC2-F1
#
_entry.id   AF-R7TQC2-F1
#
_cell.length_a   1.000
_cell.length_b   1.000
_cell.length_c   1.000
_cell.angle_alpha   90.00
_cell.angle_beta   90.00
_cell.angle_gamma   90.00
#
_symmetry.space_group_name_H-M   'P 1'
#
loop_
_entity.id
_entity.type
_entity.pdbx_description
1 polymer ?
#
loop_
_entity_poly.entity_id
_entity_poly.type
_entity_poly.pdbx_seq_one_letter_code
_entity_poly.pdbx_strand_id
1 'polypeptide(L)'
;MAPRRRQTKSKERTQRPTNAEELRNFEQLDAQEVTSKEVEKIFNILKEAYEEDNSPICFFEFVINPESFSRTVENIFNCSFLVRDGRVAVSLDDDNFPVIKPCDSERGTKKQKLETNQVALSITQPQWRKCVEAFKIRYPMIPVQSISRSQSSHEQRQHSGKKGVIA
;
A
#
# COMPACT_ATOMS: atom_id res chain seq x y z
N MET A 1 14.18 2.28 56.84
CA MET A 1 13.00 2.04 55.97
C MET A 1 13.03 3.07 54.85
N ALA A 2 13.30 2.64 53.62
CA ALA A 2 13.37 3.53 52.45
C ALA A 2 12.01 3.58 51.72
N PRO A 3 11.54 4.74 51.23
CA PRO A 3 10.28 4.81 50.50
C PRO A 3 10.43 4.28 49.07
N ARG A 4 9.47 3.45 48.70
CA ARG A 4 9.34 2.76 47.41
C ARG A 4 8.99 3.76 46.30
N ARG A 5 9.92 3.99 45.37
CA ARG A 5 9.76 4.82 44.16
C ARG A 5 8.69 4.20 43.25
N ARG A 6 7.52 4.86 43.15
CA ARG A 6 6.43 4.47 42.25
C ARG A 6 6.79 4.89 40.82
N GLN A 7 7.21 3.94 39.99
CA GLN A 7 7.34 4.15 38.55
C GLN A 7 5.94 4.28 37.93
N THR A 8 5.61 5.47 37.43
CA THR A 8 4.42 5.69 36.62
C THR A 8 4.65 5.18 35.21
N LYS A 9 4.02 4.04 34.86
CA LYS A 9 3.86 3.58 33.48
C LYS A 9 3.06 4.63 32.71
N SER A 10 3.74 5.41 31.85
CA SER A 10 3.08 6.29 30.90
C SER A 10 2.47 5.42 29.79
N LYS A 11 1.14 5.31 29.81
CA LYS A 11 0.34 4.81 28.69
C LYS A 11 0.61 5.70 27.47
N GLU A 12 0.97 5.11 26.34
CA GLU A 12 0.90 5.75 25.03
C GLU A 12 -0.51 6.33 24.83
N ARG A 13 -0.64 7.64 25.05
CA ARG A 13 -1.76 8.42 24.55
C ARG A 13 -1.40 8.75 23.11
N THR A 14 -2.21 8.27 22.17
CA THR A 14 -2.36 8.85 20.84
C THR A 14 -2.78 10.31 21.04
N GLN A 15 -1.79 11.21 21.20
CA GLN A 15 -2.06 12.64 21.35
C GLN A 15 -2.46 13.16 19.98
N ARG A 16 -3.70 13.66 19.89
CA ARG A 16 -4.14 14.37 18.68
C ARG A 16 -3.28 15.62 18.53
N PRO A 17 -2.80 15.94 17.32
CA PRO A 17 -1.94 17.09 17.09
C PRO A 17 -2.65 18.37 17.52
N THR A 18 -1.90 19.27 18.15
CA THR A 18 -2.43 20.51 18.76
C THR A 18 -2.07 21.77 17.99
N ASN A 19 -1.12 21.67 17.05
CA ASN A 19 -0.74 22.76 16.16
C ASN A 19 -0.65 22.29 14.70
N ALA A 20 -0.47 23.24 13.77
CA ALA A 20 -0.46 22.97 12.34
C ALA A 20 0.75 22.14 11.86
N GLU A 21 1.91 22.27 12.50
CA GLU A 21 3.11 21.48 12.16
C GLU A 21 2.97 20.03 12.61
N GLU A 22 2.48 19.81 13.83
CA GLU A 22 2.14 18.48 14.36
C GLU A 22 1.08 17.79 13.52
N LEU A 23 0.07 18.52 13.02
CA LEU A 23 -0.97 17.96 12.18
C LEU A 23 -0.42 17.47 10.84
N ARG A 24 0.42 18.27 10.17
CA ARG A 24 1.08 17.86 8.91
C ARG A 24 1.98 16.65 9.10
N ASN A 25 2.76 16.63 10.19
CA ASN A 25 3.62 15.49 10.50
C ASN A 25 2.80 14.23 10.76
N PHE A 26 1.68 14.35 11.50
CA PHE A 26 0.76 13.24 11.75
C PHE A 26 0.13 12.72 10.45
N GLU A 27 -0.38 13.60 9.59
CA GLU A 27 -0.93 13.23 8.28
C GLU A 27 0.11 12.56 7.38
N GLN A 28 1.36 13.03 7.41
CA GLN A 28 2.46 12.43 6.65
C GLN A 28 2.81 11.02 7.17
N LEU A 29 2.84 10.83 8.48
CA LEU A 29 3.06 9.51 9.10
C LEU A 29 1.94 8.54 8.74
N ASP A 30 0.68 8.98 8.83
CA ASP A 30 -0.49 8.17 8.44
C ASP A 30 -0.43 7.80 6.95
N ALA A 31 -0.10 8.75 6.07
CA ALA A 31 0.06 8.50 4.64
C ALA A 31 1.21 7.51 4.34
N GLN A 32 2.31 7.62 5.08
CA GLN A 32 3.45 6.69 4.98
C GLN A 32 3.06 5.28 5.44
N GLU A 33 2.28 5.16 6.53
CA GLU A 33 1.79 3.87 7.01
C GLU A 33 0.84 3.22 5.98
N VAL A 34 -0.09 4.00 5.40
CA VAL A 34 -0.99 3.53 4.34
C VAL A 34 -0.20 3.04 3.13
N THR A 35 0.79 3.81 2.69
CA THR A 35 1.65 3.42 1.54
C THR A 35 2.43 2.15 1.85
N SER A 36 2.98 2.01 3.06
CA SER A 36 3.74 0.82 3.48
C SER A 36 2.86 -0.42 3.47
N LYS A 37 1.62 -0.32 3.96
CA LYS A 37 0.64 -1.42 3.92
C LYS A 37 0.27 -1.83 2.49
N GLU A 38 0.11 -0.87 1.59
CA GLU A 38 -0.21 -1.16 0.19
C GLU A 38 0.96 -1.83 -0.53
N VAL A 39 2.20 -1.38 -0.27
CA VAL A 39 3.43 -2.02 -0.80
C VAL A 39 3.55 -3.47 -0.34
N GLU A 40 3.35 -3.74 0.96
CA GLU A 40 3.36 -5.12 1.50
C GLU A 40 2.27 -6.00 0.87
N LYS A 41 1.05 -5.47 0.71
CA LYS A 41 -0.05 -6.18 0.08
C LYS A 41 0.28 -6.55 -1.37
N ILE A 42 0.80 -5.60 -2.15
CA ILE A 42 1.19 -5.83 -3.55
C ILE A 42 2.27 -6.91 -3.62
N PHE A 43 3.25 -6.88 -2.71
CA PHE A 43 4.28 -7.92 -2.65
C PHE A 43 3.70 -9.32 -2.39
N ASN A 44 2.74 -9.43 -1.47
CA ASN A 44 2.10 -10.72 -1.18
C ASN A 44 1.31 -11.25 -2.38
N ILE A 45 0.56 -10.38 -3.08
CA ILE A 45 -0.17 -10.77 -4.30
C ILE A 45 0.80 -11.26 -5.38
N LEU A 46 1.92 -10.55 -5.59
CA LEU A 46 2.95 -10.98 -6.52
C LEU A 46 3.52 -12.35 -6.13
N LYS A 47 3.77 -12.55 -4.83
CA LYS A 47 4.33 -13.80 -4.32
C LYS A 47 3.36 -14.97 -4.53
N GLU A 48 2.09 -14.80 -4.18
CA GLU A 48 1.04 -15.81 -4.38
C GLU A 48 0.91 -16.18 -5.87
N ALA A 49 0.81 -15.18 -6.75
CA ALA A 49 0.68 -15.42 -8.18
C ALA A 49 1.94 -16.07 -8.78
N TYR A 50 3.14 -15.73 -8.28
CA TYR A 50 4.38 -16.39 -8.69
C TYR A 50 4.43 -17.85 -8.20
N GLU A 51 3.96 -18.13 -6.98
CA GLU A 51 3.96 -19.48 -6.40
C GLU A 51 2.94 -20.42 -7.07
N GLU A 52 1.85 -19.89 -7.61
CA GLU A 52 0.82 -20.66 -8.33
C GLU A 52 1.39 -21.30 -9.60
N ASP A 53 2.07 -20.51 -10.43
CA ASP A 53 2.60 -20.97 -11.73
C ASP A 53 4.12 -21.24 -11.74
N ASN A 54 4.81 -20.89 -10.65
CA ASN A 54 6.27 -20.93 -10.52
C ASN A 54 7.00 -20.23 -11.69
N SER A 55 6.43 -19.13 -12.18
CA SER A 55 6.92 -18.37 -13.33
C SER A 55 6.89 -16.86 -13.09
N PRO A 56 7.86 -16.09 -13.63
CA PRO A 56 7.80 -14.63 -13.60
C PRO A 56 6.51 -14.09 -14.25
N ILE A 57 5.99 -12.98 -13.72
CA ILE A 57 4.73 -12.39 -14.14
C ILE A 57 5.00 -11.19 -15.04
N CYS A 58 4.26 -11.02 -16.13
CA CYS A 58 4.33 -9.80 -16.94
C CYS A 58 4.03 -8.57 -16.09
N PHE A 59 4.95 -7.60 -16.09
CA PHE A 59 4.83 -6.38 -15.29
C PHE A 59 3.56 -5.60 -15.63
N PHE A 60 3.21 -5.51 -16.91
CA PHE A 60 2.02 -4.78 -17.36
C PHE A 60 0.73 -5.46 -16.92
N GLU A 61 0.63 -6.78 -17.03
CA GLU A 61 -0.53 -7.54 -16.58
C GLU A 61 -0.74 -7.42 -15.06
N PHE A 62 0.36 -7.33 -14.31
CA PHE A 62 0.32 -7.17 -12.86
C PHE A 62 -0.14 -5.78 -12.40
N VAL A 63 0.46 -4.71 -12.95
CA VAL A 63 0.23 -3.35 -12.43
C VAL A 63 -0.99 -2.64 -13.04
N ILE A 64 -1.43 -3.04 -14.23
CA ILE A 64 -2.51 -2.34 -14.92
C ILE A 64 -3.85 -2.68 -14.29
N ASN A 65 -4.54 -1.63 -13.84
CA ASN A 65 -5.96 -1.69 -13.54
C ASN A 65 -6.75 -1.23 -14.76
N PRO A 66 -7.64 -2.05 -15.35
CA PRO A 66 -8.34 -1.72 -16.59
C PRO A 66 -9.43 -0.65 -16.42
N GLU A 67 -9.83 -0.36 -15.18
CA GLU A 67 -10.89 0.61 -14.86
C GLU A 67 -10.33 1.95 -14.39
N SER A 68 -9.06 2.00 -13.98
CA SER A 68 -8.45 3.20 -13.40
C SER A 68 -6.98 3.39 -13.77
N PHE A 69 -6.73 4.44 -14.56
CA PHE A 69 -5.38 4.91 -14.86
C PHE A 69 -4.63 5.33 -13.59
N SER A 70 -5.27 6.07 -12.69
CA SER A 70 -4.63 6.51 -11.44
C SER A 70 -4.20 5.33 -10.58
N ARG A 71 -5.01 4.27 -10.48
CA ARG A 71 -4.61 3.03 -9.78
C ARG A 71 -3.44 2.34 -10.47
N THR A 72 -3.39 2.35 -11.81
CA THR A 72 -2.23 1.82 -12.55
C THR A 72 -0.96 2.58 -12.18
N VAL A 73 -1.01 3.92 -12.12
CA VAL A 73 0.15 4.75 -11.74
C VAL A 73 0.58 4.46 -10.30
N GLU A 74 -0.37 4.33 -9.36
CA GLU A 74 -0.08 3.96 -7.97
C GLU A 74 0.55 2.56 -7.86
N ASN A 75 0.04 1.58 -8.61
CA ASN A 75 0.60 0.22 -8.63
C ASN A 75 2.05 0.23 -9.13
N ILE A 76 2.32 0.97 -10.22
CA ILE A 76 3.69 1.15 -10.76
C ILE A 76 4.59 1.79 -9.69
N PHE A 77 4.11 2.85 -9.02
CA PHE A 77 4.86 3.54 -7.97
C PHE A 77 5.18 2.62 -6.79
N ASN A 78 4.21 1.85 -6.31
CA ASN A 78 4.41 0.89 -5.22
C ASN A 78 5.38 -0.24 -5.62
N CYS A 79 5.27 -0.76 -6.84
CA CYS A 79 6.22 -1.76 -7.36
C CYS A 79 7.65 -1.19 -7.42
N SER A 80 7.81 0.10 -7.72
CA SER A 80 9.13 0.72 -7.76
C SER A 80 9.86 0.67 -6.42
N PHE A 81 9.13 0.75 -5.29
CA PHE A 81 9.72 0.56 -3.96
C PHE A 81 10.18 -0.88 -3.74
N LEU A 82 9.40 -1.87 -4.18
CA LEU A 82 9.79 -3.28 -4.07
C LEU A 82 11.05 -3.60 -4.88
N VAL A 83 11.18 -3.02 -6.07
CA VAL A 83 12.38 -3.15 -6.90
C VAL A 83 13.58 -2.44 -6.27
N ARG A 84 13.40 -1.18 -5.82
CA ARG A 84 14.43 -0.39 -5.13
C ARG A 84 14.97 -1.12 -3.90
N ASP A 85 14.07 -1.74 -3.14
CA ASP A 85 14.41 -2.42 -1.89
C ASP A 85 14.92 -3.86 -2.14
N GLY A 86 15.04 -4.28 -3.41
CA GLY A 86 15.59 -5.58 -3.81
C GLY A 86 14.66 -6.78 -3.54
N ARG A 87 13.39 -6.50 -3.20
CA ARG A 87 12.37 -7.51 -2.92
C ARG A 87 11.75 -8.09 -4.19
N VAL A 88 11.82 -7.35 -5.30
CA VAL A 88 11.35 -7.78 -6.61
C VAL A 88 12.45 -7.60 -7.64
N ALA A 89 12.73 -8.66 -8.41
CA ALA A 89 13.62 -8.57 -9.56
C ALA A 89 12.80 -8.29 -10.83
N VAL A 90 13.38 -7.49 -11.73
CA VAL A 90 12.85 -7.22 -13.07
C VAL A 90 13.82 -7.81 -14.10
N SER A 91 13.28 -8.51 -15.09
CA SER A 91 14.03 -8.97 -16.28
C SER A 91 13.16 -8.82 -17.53
N LEU A 92 13.73 -9.11 -18.70
CA LEU A 92 12.98 -9.23 -19.94
C LEU A 92 12.72 -10.71 -20.24
N ASP A 93 11.54 -11.03 -20.75
CA ASP A 93 11.23 -12.34 -21.33
C ASP A 93 11.73 -12.46 -22.78
N ASP A 94 11.40 -13.58 -23.43
CA ASP A 94 11.80 -13.88 -24.81
C ASP A 94 11.21 -12.89 -25.83
N ASP A 95 10.07 -12.27 -25.50
CA ASP A 95 9.39 -11.27 -26.30
C ASP A 95 9.85 -9.83 -25.97
N ASN A 96 10.86 -9.68 -25.10
CA ASN A 96 11.38 -8.42 -24.57
C ASN A 96 10.35 -7.62 -23.75
N PHE A 97 9.36 -8.27 -23.16
CA PHE A 97 8.48 -7.64 -22.17
C PHE A 97 9.08 -7.71 -20.77
N PRO A 98 8.89 -6.67 -19.94
CA PRO A 98 9.32 -6.69 -18.56
C PRO A 98 8.50 -7.71 -17.76
N VAL A 99 9.20 -8.61 -17.10
CA VAL A 99 8.63 -9.58 -16.16
C VAL A 99 9.21 -9.38 -14.75
N ILE A 100 8.41 -9.68 -13.74
CA ILE A 100 8.74 -9.51 -12.33
C ILE A 100 8.63 -10.81 -11.55
N LYS A 101 9.48 -10.97 -10.54
CA LYS A 101 9.41 -12.09 -9.58
C LYS A 101 9.82 -11.66 -8.18
N PRO A 102 9.27 -12.27 -7.12
CA PRO A 102 9.72 -12.03 -5.76
C PRO A 102 11.16 -12.52 -5.55
N CYS A 103 11.88 -11.82 -4.69
CA CYS A 103 13.22 -12.19 -4.22
C CYS A 103 13.18 -12.46 -2.71
N ASP A 104 13.75 -13.58 -2.28
CA ASP A 104 13.96 -13.86 -0.87
C ASP A 104 15.11 -12.98 -0.35
N SER A 105 14.78 -11.97 0.47
CA SER A 105 15.77 -11.09 1.11
C SER A 105 16.70 -11.83 2.09
N GLU A 106 16.34 -13.06 2.50
CA GLU A 106 17.08 -13.88 3.47
C GLU A 106 18.31 -14.57 2.87
N ARG A 107 18.36 -14.77 1.54
CA ARG A 107 19.56 -15.30 0.91
C ARG A 107 20.48 -14.11 0.67
N GLY A 108 21.46 -13.96 1.56
CA GLY A 108 22.63 -13.09 1.42
C GLY A 108 23.49 -13.40 0.20
N THR A 109 22.89 -13.47 -0.99
CA THR A 109 23.57 -13.08 -2.21
C THR A 109 24.01 -11.66 -1.95
N LYS A 110 25.33 -11.55 -1.74
CA LYS A 110 26.16 -10.36 -1.80
C LYS A 110 25.42 -9.26 -2.57
N LYS A 111 25.67 -8.01 -2.20
CA LYS A 111 25.63 -6.88 -3.14
C LYS A 111 26.48 -7.26 -4.37
N GLN A 112 25.99 -8.16 -5.21
CA GLN A 112 26.30 -8.24 -6.60
C GLN A 112 26.01 -6.80 -6.97
N LYS A 113 27.06 -6.16 -7.46
CA LYS A 113 27.00 -4.87 -8.09
C LYS A 113 25.95 -5.06 -9.18
N LEU A 114 24.67 -4.95 -8.80
CA LEU A 114 23.53 -4.96 -9.67
C LEU A 114 23.87 -3.75 -10.50
N GLU A 115 24.34 -4.00 -11.72
CA GLU A 115 24.25 -2.98 -12.75
C GLU A 115 22.82 -2.51 -12.63
N THR A 116 22.66 -1.30 -12.10
CA THR A 116 21.36 -0.78 -11.72
C THR A 116 20.68 -0.53 -13.05
N ASN A 117 20.00 -1.53 -13.57
CA ASN A 117 19.14 -1.44 -14.74
C ASN A 117 17.95 -0.58 -14.31
N GLN A 118 18.21 0.73 -14.22
CA GLN A 118 17.20 1.73 -13.98
C GLN A 118 16.30 1.72 -15.21
N VAL A 119 15.08 1.23 -15.04
CA VAL A 119 14.07 1.27 -16.08
C VAL A 119 13.23 2.51 -15.86
N ALA A 120 13.30 3.46 -16.79
CA ALA A 120 12.39 4.59 -16.84
C ALA A 120 11.12 4.15 -17.57
N LEU A 121 10.01 4.07 -16.84
CA LEU A 121 8.70 3.75 -17.41
C LEU A 121 7.88 5.02 -17.58
N SER A 122 7.41 5.28 -18.81
CA SER A 122 6.48 6.36 -19.10
C SER A 122 5.18 5.75 -19.62
N ILE A 123 4.06 6.16 -19.05
CA ILE A 123 2.74 5.73 -19.48
C ILE A 123 1.77 6.90 -19.45
N THR A 124 1.19 7.20 -20.60
CA THR A 124 0.11 8.16 -20.76
C THR A 124 -1.23 7.44 -20.71
N GLN A 125 -2.32 8.18 -20.47
CA GLN A 125 -3.64 7.58 -20.43
C GLN A 125 -4.06 6.89 -21.75
N PRO A 126 -3.74 7.40 -22.95
CA PRO A 126 -3.95 6.66 -24.19
C PRO A 126 -3.11 5.37 -24.29
N GLN A 127 -1.86 5.40 -23.84
CA GLN A 127 -1.01 4.19 -23.83
C GLN A 127 -1.55 3.13 -22.87
N TRP A 128 -2.00 3.55 -21.69
CA TRP A 128 -2.65 2.65 -20.73
C TRP A 128 -3.85 1.91 -21.34
N ARG A 129 -4.74 2.61 -22.07
CA ARG A 129 -5.85 1.94 -22.77
C ARG A 129 -5.37 0.93 -23.80
N LYS A 130 -4.35 1.27 -24.58
CA LYS A 130 -3.74 0.34 -25.55
C LYS A 130 -3.15 -0.89 -24.86
N CYS A 131 -2.53 -0.72 -23.69
CA CYS A 131 -2.04 -1.86 -22.92
C CYS A 131 -3.19 -2.74 -22.41
N VAL A 132 -4.28 -2.16 -21.89
CA VAL A 132 -5.48 -2.92 -21.49
C VAL A 132 -6.00 -3.78 -22.65
N GLU A 133 -6.08 -3.21 -23.85
CA GLU A 133 -6.52 -3.91 -25.05
C GLU A 133 -5.52 -5.00 -25.50
N ALA A 134 -4.22 -4.66 -25.58
CA ALA A 134 -3.18 -5.56 -26.07
C ALA A 134 -2.98 -6.78 -25.17
N PHE A 135 -2.92 -6.57 -23.86
CA PHE A 135 -2.79 -7.63 -22.85
C PHE A 135 -4.15 -8.24 -22.45
N LYS A 136 -5.26 -7.79 -23.05
CA LYS A 136 -6.63 -8.29 -22.79
C LYS A 136 -6.98 -8.34 -21.30
N ILE A 137 -6.56 -7.31 -20.56
CA ILE A 137 -6.71 -7.23 -19.10
C ILE A 137 -8.18 -6.93 -18.78
N ARG A 138 -8.92 -7.95 -18.32
CA ARG A 138 -10.34 -7.81 -17.96
C ARG A 138 -10.56 -7.49 -16.49
N TYR A 139 -9.66 -7.97 -15.63
CA TYR A 139 -9.73 -7.78 -14.19
C TYR A 139 -8.35 -7.41 -13.66
N PRO A 140 -8.25 -6.52 -12.67
CA PRO A 140 -6.96 -6.17 -12.08
C PRO A 140 -6.43 -7.34 -11.23
N MET A 141 -5.14 -7.65 -11.35
CA MET A 141 -4.48 -8.60 -10.42
C MET A 141 -4.41 -8.02 -9.00
N ILE A 142 -4.22 -6.70 -8.86
CA ILE A 142 -4.21 -6.00 -7.57
C ILE A 142 -5.64 -5.47 -7.28
N PRO A 143 -6.38 -6.04 -6.32
CA PRO A 143 -7.77 -5.69 -6.08
C PRO A 143 -7.92 -4.32 -5.41
N VAL A 144 -8.93 -3.57 -5.84
CA VAL A 144 -9.30 -2.26 -5.29
C VAL A 144 -9.89 -2.45 -3.90
N GLN A 145 -9.34 -1.76 -2.89
CA GLN A 145 -9.94 -1.75 -1.56
C GLN A 145 -11.23 -0.92 -1.57
N SER A 146 -12.36 -1.51 -1.17
CA SER A 146 -13.51 -0.73 -0.72
C SER A 146 -13.17 -0.20 0.67
N ILE A 147 -12.96 1.10 0.83
CA ILE A 147 -12.91 1.71 2.17
C ILE A 147 -14.30 1.54 2.77
N SER A 148 -14.50 0.55 3.63
CA SER A 148 -15.68 0.49 4.49
C SER A 148 -15.55 1.63 5.49
N ARG A 149 -16.09 2.79 5.16
CA ARG A 149 -16.14 3.92 6.08
C ARG A 149 -17.08 3.53 7.22
N SER A 150 -16.52 3.06 8.33
CA SER A 150 -17.25 2.80 9.55
C SER A 150 -17.92 4.11 9.99
N GLN A 151 -19.20 4.27 9.66
CA GLN A 151 -20.03 5.35 10.15
C GLN A 151 -20.18 5.16 11.66
N SER A 152 -19.46 5.96 12.45
CA SER A 152 -19.72 6.09 13.88
C SER A 152 -21.03 6.85 14.06
N SER A 153 -22.13 6.12 14.28
CA SER A 153 -23.41 6.70 14.71
C SER A 153 -23.23 7.38 16.06
N HIS A 154 -23.05 8.71 16.04
CA HIS A 154 -23.28 9.57 17.19
C HIS A 154 -24.46 10.47 16.85
N GLU A 155 -25.67 9.90 16.93
CA GLU A 155 -26.90 10.69 16.90
C GLU A 155 -27.50 10.74 18.31
N GLN A 156 -27.27 11.90 18.92
CA GLN A 156 -28.18 12.61 19.81
C GLN A 156 -28.69 11.88 21.06
N ARG A 157 -27.87 11.95 22.12
CA ARG A 157 -28.40 12.33 23.43
C ARG A 157 -28.67 13.83 23.41
N GLN A 158 -29.92 14.25 23.52
CA GLN A 158 -30.34 15.48 24.21
C GLN A 158 -31.87 15.63 24.23
N HIS A 159 -32.49 15.40 25.40
CA HIS A 159 -33.32 16.38 26.14
C HIS A 159 -33.98 15.62 27.31
N SER A 160 -33.43 15.72 28.51
CA SER A 160 -33.70 16.79 29.49
C SER A 160 -35.03 16.56 30.21
N GLY A 161 -34.93 16.03 31.43
CA GLY A 161 -36.04 15.97 32.35
C GLY A 161 -36.48 17.36 32.83
N LYS A 162 -37.78 17.60 32.79
CA LYS A 162 -38.54 18.51 33.65
C LYS A 162 -39.85 17.77 33.97
N LYS A 163 -39.99 17.23 35.19
CA LYS A 163 -40.64 17.83 36.38
C LYS A 163 -42.17 17.97 36.28
N GLY A 164 -42.87 17.23 37.14
CA GLY A 164 -44.22 17.50 37.68
C GLY A 164 -45.37 17.16 36.71
N VAL A 165 -46.58 16.79 37.12
CA VAL A 165 -47.41 17.20 38.26
C VAL A 165 -48.70 16.32 38.16
N ILE A 166 -49.10 15.67 39.27
CA ILE A 166 -50.45 15.19 39.70
C ILE A 166 -51.52 14.79 38.66
N ALA A 167 -52.06 13.57 38.81
CA ALA A 167 -53.42 13.29 39.32
C ALA A 167 -53.58 11.77 39.52
#